data_AF-A0A935D4R0-F1
#
_entry.id   AF-A0A935D4R0-F1
#
_cell.length_a   1.000
_cell.length_b   1.000
_cell.length_c   1.000
_cell.angle_alpha   90.00
_cell.angle_beta   90.00
_cell.angle_gamma   90.00
#
_symmetry.space_group_name_H-M   'P 1'
#
loop_
_entity.id
_entity.type
_entity.pdbx_description
1 polymer ?
#
loop_
_entity_poly.entity_id
_entity_poly.type
_entity_poly.pdbx_seq_one_letter_code
_entity_poly.pdbx_strand_id
1 'polypeptide(L)'
;MPTAEKPKRILYHGPSEAQFEGFVRSLSSAEHASVAAGTVVWEGLACDLVSRPEVGELVAELHRSYVNLLVLDLRGADGADRAARAAGVFDVLDRLDATEDVEDRYAFHRIVVLLSGAACAATDRLVLELGARGVGRVVRHESFSAEREAGADGVWGAVFLAEARRALTERKTGKRALCAAGGGITGIFFELGVMKCLDDCLDAGGANGFDMYFGISAGAVVNGPIAMGYSVDEFMAAIAGHPGGRIAPLDLRIFRLGHLDVSGFARRLGFAAKTAWTGLTRPLRRARGLSREQLLFDYVDLVAPPFRADRFETTLRAILTAPGATNDFARLGGRLFVGATDQDARTHVLFGDETHSDVPISRAIQASLSINPAFSATPIGGRYYEDGAITRTSNFVEAMRRGATLIFVLDPFLPYVARTPGYNDRRGLLYNIDQDVRTISYTRYEATRNSVLRKHPDVSTYTFVPANRLRRLISQNPMDHRPYLEIWRGAYLSTLKRLTHLRHRLEGDLRVHGVGLAFDRAAAVAERLERARTLRFDDFFPDGVVSLRTPPLVGNALASGEARPAWPPPKASARRLGEPAREAS
;
A
#
# COMPACT_ATOMS: atom_id res chain seq x y z
N MET A 1 2.62 -14.92 -29.38
CA MET A 1 1.62 -14.03 -30.02
C MET A 1 1.22 -12.99 -29.00
N PRO A 2 1.23 -11.68 -29.30
CA PRO A 2 0.66 -10.70 -28.40
C PRO A 2 -0.83 -11.02 -28.29
N THR A 3 -1.30 -11.33 -27.09
CA THR A 3 -2.72 -11.48 -26.79
C THR A 3 -3.43 -10.22 -27.28
N ALA A 4 -4.43 -10.36 -28.16
CA ALA A 4 -5.25 -9.24 -28.61
C ALA A 4 -5.71 -8.47 -27.37
N GLU A 5 -5.26 -7.21 -27.24
CA GLU A 5 -5.53 -6.43 -26.05
C GLU A 5 -7.05 -6.22 -25.97
N LYS A 6 -7.67 -6.58 -24.83
CA LYS A 6 -9.10 -6.34 -24.65
C LYS A 6 -9.38 -4.85 -24.86
N PRO A 7 -10.46 -4.50 -25.59
CA PRO A 7 -10.81 -3.10 -25.79
C PRO A 7 -10.98 -2.39 -24.44
N LYS A 8 -10.48 -1.15 -24.36
CA LYS A 8 -10.64 -0.29 -23.18
C LYS A 8 -12.12 0.14 -23.08
N ARG A 9 -12.62 0.45 -21.89
CA ARG A 9 -14.02 0.87 -21.70
C ARG A 9 -14.12 2.38 -21.47
N ILE A 10 -14.91 3.07 -22.29
CA ILE A 10 -15.27 4.48 -22.09
C ILE A 10 -16.73 4.54 -21.69
N LEU A 11 -17.00 5.04 -20.49
CA LEU A 11 -18.35 5.25 -19.98
C LEU A 11 -18.79 6.68 -20.29
N TYR A 12 -19.95 6.83 -20.92
CA TYR A 12 -20.51 8.11 -21.30
C TYR A 12 -21.77 8.37 -20.47
N HIS A 13 -21.81 9.52 -19.83
CA HIS A 13 -22.97 10.05 -19.12
C HIS A 13 -23.42 11.33 -19.81
N GLY A 14 -24.61 11.29 -20.42
CA GLY A 14 -25.21 12.42 -21.09
C GLY A 14 -26.74 12.36 -20.95
N PRO A 15 -27.44 13.39 -21.43
CA PRO A 15 -28.86 13.59 -21.13
C PRO A 15 -29.81 12.70 -21.92
N SER A 16 -29.37 12.13 -23.05
CA SER A 16 -30.20 11.30 -23.92
C SER A 16 -29.38 10.38 -24.81
N GLU A 17 -30.04 9.32 -25.30
CA GLU A 17 -29.45 8.39 -26.27
C GLU A 17 -29.16 9.08 -27.61
N ALA A 18 -30.02 10.01 -28.05
CA ALA A 18 -29.79 10.79 -29.26
C ALA A 18 -28.48 11.61 -29.19
N GLN A 19 -28.15 12.18 -28.02
CA GLN A 19 -26.90 12.90 -27.83
C GLN A 19 -25.69 11.97 -27.80
N PHE A 20 -25.84 10.76 -27.25
CA PHE A 20 -24.82 9.72 -27.34
C PHE A 20 -24.57 9.28 -28.79
N GLU A 21 -25.62 9.05 -29.58
CA GLU A 21 -25.49 8.72 -31.01
C GLU A 21 -24.84 9.86 -31.82
N GLY A 22 -25.16 11.12 -31.51
CA GLY A 22 -24.49 12.29 -32.11
C GLY A 22 -23.00 12.37 -31.76
N PHE A 23 -22.65 12.04 -30.51
CA PHE A 23 -21.27 11.89 -30.08
C PHE A 23 -20.55 10.80 -30.88
N VAL A 24 -21.12 9.59 -30.94
CA VAL A 24 -20.55 8.46 -31.68
C VAL A 24 -20.36 8.78 -33.16
N ARG A 25 -21.34 9.43 -33.80
CA ARG A 25 -21.23 9.86 -35.20
C ARG A 25 -20.07 10.83 -35.42
N SER A 26 -19.89 11.79 -34.53
CA SER A 26 -18.75 12.73 -34.59
C SER A 26 -17.40 12.01 -34.47
N LEU A 27 -17.32 10.94 -33.68
CA LEU A 27 -16.11 10.10 -33.62
C LEU A 27 -15.91 9.30 -34.91
N SER A 28 -16.98 8.77 -35.50
CA SER A 28 -16.91 8.01 -36.75
C SER A 28 -16.53 8.85 -37.97
N SER A 29 -16.81 10.16 -37.94
CA SER A 29 -16.43 11.11 -38.98
C SER A 29 -15.05 11.73 -38.77
N ALA A 30 -14.38 11.43 -37.65
CA ALA A 30 -13.02 11.90 -37.39
C ALA A 30 -12.01 11.16 -38.28
N GLU A 31 -10.99 11.88 -38.73
CA GLU A 31 -9.93 11.30 -39.55
C GLU A 31 -9.20 10.19 -38.78
N HIS A 32 -8.88 9.08 -39.45
CA HIS A 32 -8.20 7.91 -38.88
C HIS A 32 -8.92 7.19 -37.73
N ALA A 33 -10.21 7.46 -37.53
CA ALA A 33 -11.06 6.74 -36.60
C ALA A 33 -12.10 5.89 -37.35
N SER A 34 -12.45 4.76 -36.77
CA SER A 34 -13.59 3.96 -37.21
C SER A 34 -14.41 3.53 -36.01
N VAL A 35 -15.73 3.40 -36.20
CA VAL A 35 -16.63 2.90 -35.16
C VAL A 35 -17.40 1.72 -35.72
N ALA A 36 -17.33 0.58 -35.05
CA ALA A 36 -18.07 -0.62 -35.41
C ALA A 36 -18.61 -1.28 -34.14
N ALA A 37 -19.90 -1.63 -34.13
CA ALA A 37 -20.57 -2.32 -33.01
C ALA A 37 -20.36 -1.68 -31.62
N GLY A 38 -20.28 -0.35 -31.55
CA GLY A 38 -20.05 0.39 -30.30
C GLY A 38 -18.58 0.48 -29.86
N THR A 39 -17.65 -0.10 -30.61
CA THR A 39 -16.21 0.03 -30.40
C THR A 39 -15.64 1.08 -31.34
N VAL A 40 -14.97 2.09 -30.80
CA VAL A 40 -14.19 3.07 -31.55
C VAL A 40 -12.73 2.63 -31.62
N VAL A 41 -12.16 2.63 -32.82
CA VAL A 41 -10.76 2.29 -33.09
C VAL A 41 -10.07 3.48 -33.73
N TRP A 42 -8.97 3.93 -33.13
CA TRP A 42 -8.16 5.02 -33.67
C TRP A 42 -6.72 4.86 -33.21
N GLU A 43 -5.77 5.08 -34.12
CA GLU A 43 -4.33 5.11 -33.83
C GLU A 43 -3.80 3.97 -32.93
N GLY A 44 -4.32 2.75 -33.11
CA GLY A 44 -3.94 1.54 -32.36
C GLY A 44 -4.67 1.33 -31.02
N LEU A 45 -5.58 2.22 -30.64
CA LEU A 45 -6.48 2.04 -29.50
C LEU A 45 -7.82 1.47 -29.97
N ALA A 46 -8.37 0.52 -29.22
CA ALA A 46 -9.74 0.04 -29.36
C ALA A 46 -10.48 0.31 -28.04
N CYS A 47 -11.61 1.00 -28.11
CA CYS A 47 -12.41 1.34 -26.93
C CYS A 47 -13.91 1.07 -27.14
N ASP A 48 -14.51 0.33 -26.22
CA ASP A 48 -15.96 0.14 -26.15
C ASP A 48 -16.62 1.36 -25.50
N LEU A 49 -17.60 1.94 -26.21
CA LEU A 49 -18.40 3.07 -25.74
C LEU A 49 -19.67 2.55 -25.07
N VAL A 50 -19.91 2.95 -23.82
CA VAL A 50 -21.06 2.51 -23.04
C VAL A 50 -21.81 3.73 -22.51
N SER A 51 -23.10 3.87 -22.84
CA SER A 51 -23.97 4.95 -22.33
C SER A 51 -24.62 4.56 -21.00
N ARG A 52 -24.59 5.47 -20.02
CA ARG A 52 -25.30 5.39 -18.72
C ARG A 52 -25.90 6.76 -18.38
N PRO A 53 -27.13 7.05 -18.84
CA PRO A 53 -27.78 8.34 -18.59
C PRO A 53 -28.22 8.49 -17.13
N GLU A 54 -28.56 7.39 -16.46
CA GLU A 54 -28.97 7.40 -15.06
C GLU A 54 -27.77 7.41 -14.10
N VAL A 55 -27.73 8.37 -13.18
CA VAL A 55 -26.63 8.55 -12.21
C VAL A 55 -26.45 7.30 -11.34
N GLY A 56 -27.55 6.66 -10.93
CA GLY A 56 -27.50 5.44 -10.12
C GLY A 56 -26.81 4.27 -10.83
N GLU A 57 -27.12 4.08 -12.11
CA GLU A 57 -26.51 3.04 -12.94
C GLU A 57 -25.05 3.36 -13.27
N LEU A 58 -24.74 4.64 -13.52
CA LEU A 58 -23.38 5.12 -13.73
C LEU A 58 -22.47 4.77 -12.55
N VAL A 59 -22.87 5.14 -11.33
CA VAL A 59 -22.09 4.87 -10.12
C VAL A 59 -22.00 3.36 -9.86
N ALA A 60 -23.08 2.61 -10.07
CA ALA A 60 -23.07 1.16 -9.91
C ALA A 60 -22.11 0.46 -10.90
N GLU A 61 -22.03 0.92 -12.15
CA GLU A 61 -21.10 0.41 -13.15
C GLU A 61 -19.64 0.72 -12.78
N LEU A 62 -19.36 1.94 -12.31
CA LEU A 62 -18.02 2.36 -11.86
C LEU A 62 -17.51 1.52 -10.68
N HIS A 63 -18.40 1.01 -9.82
CA HIS A 63 -18.04 0.12 -8.71
C HIS A 63 -17.92 -1.37 -9.11
N ARG A 64 -18.40 -1.75 -10.31
CA ARG A 64 -18.43 -3.17 -10.75
C ARG A 64 -17.42 -3.48 -11.84
N SER A 65 -17.03 -2.49 -12.62
CA SER A 65 -16.25 -2.66 -13.85
C SER A 65 -15.04 -1.73 -13.88
N TYR A 66 -13.94 -2.17 -14.48
CA TYR A 66 -12.85 -1.25 -14.81
C TYR A 66 -13.28 -0.32 -15.96
N VAL A 67 -13.44 0.96 -15.68
CA VAL A 67 -13.80 1.98 -16.68
C VAL A 67 -12.58 2.83 -16.98
N ASN A 68 -12.01 2.73 -18.19
CA ASN A 68 -10.79 3.44 -18.59
C ASN A 68 -10.95 4.96 -18.60
N LEU A 69 -12.10 5.45 -19.06
CA LEU A 69 -12.41 6.87 -19.16
C LEU A 69 -13.89 7.10 -18.86
N LEU A 70 -14.20 8.17 -18.13
CA LEU A 70 -15.55 8.65 -17.88
C LEU A 70 -15.74 9.96 -18.65
N VAL A 71 -16.74 10.01 -19.51
CA VAL A 71 -17.12 11.19 -20.29
C VAL A 71 -18.41 11.74 -19.72
N LEU A 72 -18.39 12.98 -19.24
CA LEU A 72 -19.58 13.68 -18.74
C LEU A 72 -19.96 14.75 -19.76
N ASP A 73 -21.13 14.61 -20.38
CA ASP A 73 -21.57 15.51 -21.45
C ASP A 73 -22.44 16.65 -20.92
N LEU A 74 -21.84 17.83 -20.84
CA LEU A 74 -22.50 19.10 -20.49
C LEU A 74 -22.79 19.97 -21.72
N ARG A 75 -22.57 19.48 -22.94
CA ARG A 75 -22.96 20.22 -24.16
C ARG A 75 -24.46 20.39 -24.14
N GLY A 76 -24.96 21.61 -24.21
CA GLY A 76 -26.39 21.97 -24.25
C GLY A 76 -26.69 23.05 -25.29
N ALA A 77 -27.98 23.28 -25.57
CA ALA A 77 -28.46 24.21 -26.59
C ALA A 77 -28.08 25.66 -26.30
N ASP A 78 -28.25 26.08 -25.04
CA ASP A 78 -28.00 27.43 -24.57
C ASP A 78 -27.36 27.44 -23.17
N GLY A 79 -27.17 28.63 -22.60
CA GLY A 79 -26.56 28.79 -21.28
C GLY A 79 -27.40 28.25 -20.12
N ALA A 80 -28.73 28.30 -20.22
CA ALA A 80 -29.63 27.83 -19.17
C ALA A 80 -29.69 26.29 -19.15
N ASP A 81 -29.76 25.66 -20.32
CA ASP A 81 -29.68 24.22 -20.49
C ASP A 81 -28.34 23.67 -19.96
N ARG A 82 -27.22 24.32 -20.29
CA ARG A 82 -25.91 23.96 -19.73
C ARG A 82 -25.86 24.09 -18.21
N ALA A 83 -26.43 25.15 -17.63
CA ALA A 83 -26.45 25.34 -16.19
C ALA A 83 -27.31 24.27 -15.48
N ALA A 84 -28.43 23.87 -16.07
CA ALA A 84 -29.26 22.78 -15.55
C ALA A 84 -28.51 21.43 -15.57
N ARG A 85 -27.82 21.13 -16.68
CA ARG A 85 -26.99 19.93 -16.82
C ARG A 85 -25.81 19.92 -15.84
N ALA A 86 -25.21 21.09 -15.59
CA ALA A 86 -24.10 21.24 -14.66
C ALA A 86 -24.45 20.78 -13.25
N ALA A 87 -25.67 21.06 -12.77
CA ALA A 87 -26.13 20.61 -11.46
C ALA A 87 -26.10 19.07 -11.33
N GLY A 88 -26.54 18.34 -12.37
CA GLY A 88 -26.50 16.88 -12.39
C GLY A 88 -25.07 16.33 -12.44
N VAL A 89 -24.20 16.91 -13.26
CA VAL A 89 -22.78 16.51 -13.31
C VAL A 89 -22.06 16.83 -12.00
N PHE A 90 -22.37 17.95 -11.34
CA PHE A 90 -21.82 18.25 -10.03
C PHE A 90 -22.26 17.24 -8.98
N ASP A 91 -23.52 16.81 -8.97
CA ASP A 91 -23.98 15.72 -8.10
C ASP A 91 -23.21 14.41 -8.37
N VAL A 92 -22.96 14.07 -9.64
CA VAL A 92 -22.11 12.91 -9.99
C VAL A 92 -20.70 13.07 -9.41
N LEU A 93 -20.03 14.20 -9.64
CA LEU A 93 -18.68 14.45 -9.16
C LEU A 93 -18.61 14.44 -7.62
N ASP A 94 -19.56 15.09 -6.96
CA ASP A 94 -19.61 15.18 -5.51
C ASP A 94 -19.85 13.79 -4.89
N ARG A 95 -20.68 12.94 -5.51
CA ARG A 95 -20.84 11.53 -5.09
C ARG A 95 -19.56 10.71 -5.29
N LEU A 96 -18.83 10.93 -6.38
CA LEU A 96 -17.56 10.23 -6.64
C LEU A 96 -16.46 10.64 -5.65
N ASP A 97 -16.42 11.89 -5.18
CA ASP A 97 -15.48 12.31 -4.13
C ASP A 97 -15.96 11.93 -2.71
N ALA A 98 -17.26 11.78 -2.50
CA ALA A 98 -17.85 11.40 -1.22
C ALA A 98 -17.67 9.91 -0.85
N THR A 99 -17.24 9.04 -1.77
CA THR A 99 -16.97 7.62 -1.46
C THR A 99 -15.99 7.51 -0.29
N GLU A 100 -16.43 6.87 0.80
CA GLU A 100 -15.67 6.79 2.06
C GLU A 100 -14.31 6.12 1.87
N ASP A 101 -14.28 5.00 1.15
CA ASP A 101 -13.05 4.30 0.82
C ASP A 101 -12.35 4.96 -0.37
N VAL A 102 -11.19 5.55 -0.11
CA VAL A 102 -10.38 6.24 -1.12
C VAL A 102 -9.95 5.30 -2.25
N GLU A 103 -9.85 4.00 -1.99
CA GLU A 103 -9.44 3.00 -2.99
C GLU A 103 -10.61 2.52 -3.86
N ASP A 104 -11.86 2.82 -3.47
CA ASP A 104 -13.05 2.66 -4.29
C ASP A 104 -13.37 3.93 -5.12
N ARG A 105 -12.77 5.08 -4.79
CA ARG A 105 -12.96 6.33 -5.56
C ARG A 105 -12.49 6.19 -6.99
N TYR A 106 -13.34 6.59 -7.94
CA TYR A 106 -12.94 6.73 -9.33
C TYR A 106 -11.86 7.81 -9.48
N ALA A 107 -10.89 7.60 -10.35
CA ALA A 107 -9.76 8.51 -10.47
C ALA A 107 -10.11 9.70 -11.38
N PHE A 108 -10.21 10.91 -10.81
CA PHE A 108 -10.71 12.11 -11.50
C PHE A 108 -9.88 12.55 -12.72
N HIS A 109 -8.60 12.16 -12.79
CA HIS A 109 -7.77 12.37 -13.97
C HIS A 109 -8.24 11.60 -15.22
N ARG A 110 -9.15 10.62 -15.04
CA ARG A 110 -9.83 9.82 -16.07
C ARG A 110 -11.24 10.32 -16.35
N ILE A 111 -11.56 11.57 -15.98
CA ILE A 111 -12.81 12.24 -16.30
C ILE A 111 -12.53 13.28 -17.38
N VAL A 112 -13.30 13.23 -18.46
CA VAL A 112 -13.34 14.26 -19.51
C VAL A 112 -14.73 14.84 -19.54
N VAL A 113 -14.83 16.16 -19.42
CA VAL A 113 -16.12 16.86 -19.49
C VAL A 113 -16.28 17.54 -20.84
N LEU A 114 -17.41 17.34 -21.50
CA LEU A 114 -17.70 17.96 -22.79
C LEU A 114 -18.53 19.23 -22.57
N LEU A 115 -18.14 20.34 -23.17
CA LEU A 115 -18.87 21.63 -23.07
C LEU A 115 -19.24 22.16 -24.45
N SER A 116 -20.36 22.88 -24.57
CA SER A 116 -20.73 23.59 -25.80
C SER A 116 -20.64 25.11 -25.66
N GLY A 117 -20.52 25.80 -26.79
CA GLY A 117 -20.63 27.25 -26.89
C GLY A 117 -19.29 28.00 -26.92
N ALA A 118 -19.40 29.31 -27.13
CA ALA A 118 -18.26 30.22 -27.17
C ALA A 118 -17.62 30.44 -25.78
N ALA A 119 -16.37 30.88 -25.79
CA ALA A 119 -15.69 31.34 -24.57
C ALA A 119 -16.39 32.60 -24.05
N CYS A 120 -16.96 32.51 -22.85
CA CYS A 120 -17.65 33.60 -22.18
C CYS A 120 -17.58 33.41 -20.66
N ALA A 121 -17.88 34.46 -19.90
CA ALA A 121 -17.80 34.44 -18.44
C ALA A 121 -18.60 33.29 -17.78
N ALA A 122 -19.72 32.88 -18.39
CA ALA A 122 -20.53 31.77 -17.89
C ALA A 122 -19.82 30.41 -18.11
N THR A 123 -19.28 30.17 -19.31
CA THR A 123 -18.51 28.96 -19.62
C THR A 123 -17.22 28.91 -18.80
N ASP A 124 -16.54 30.04 -18.61
CA ASP A 124 -15.31 30.11 -17.80
C ASP A 124 -15.59 29.81 -16.32
N ARG A 125 -16.69 30.32 -15.76
CA ARG A 125 -17.13 29.98 -14.41
C ARG A 125 -17.40 28.49 -14.28
N LEU A 126 -18.05 27.88 -15.26
CA LEU A 126 -18.31 26.44 -15.27
C LEU A 126 -17.01 25.62 -15.30
N VAL A 127 -16.03 26.02 -16.11
CA VAL A 127 -14.70 25.39 -16.15
C VAL A 127 -13.99 25.53 -14.79
N LEU A 128 -14.07 26.70 -14.14
CA LEU A 128 -13.50 26.90 -12.80
C LEU A 128 -14.18 26.02 -11.74
N GLU A 129 -15.50 25.88 -11.77
CA GLU A 129 -16.26 25.03 -10.86
C GLU A 129 -15.96 23.53 -11.07
N LEU A 130 -15.77 23.10 -12.31
CA LEU A 130 -15.30 21.76 -12.65
C LEU A 130 -13.87 21.53 -12.12
N GLY A 131 -12.98 22.49 -12.32
CA GLY A 131 -11.61 22.45 -11.80
C GLY A 131 -11.55 22.39 -10.27
N ALA A 132 -12.41 23.14 -9.58
CA ALA A 132 -12.53 23.10 -8.12
C ALA A 132 -12.97 21.73 -7.58
N ARG A 133 -13.69 20.93 -8.40
CA ARG A 133 -14.06 19.54 -8.12
C ARG A 133 -13.04 18.52 -8.60
N GLY A 134 -11.88 18.95 -9.11
CA GLY A 134 -10.79 18.07 -9.52
C GLY A 134 -10.88 17.57 -10.97
N VAL A 135 -11.79 18.09 -11.80
CA VAL A 135 -11.81 17.77 -13.23
C VAL A 135 -10.65 18.49 -13.93
N GLY A 136 -9.70 17.71 -14.46
CA GLY A 136 -8.53 18.24 -15.16
C GLY A 136 -8.67 18.35 -16.68
N ARG A 137 -9.74 17.78 -17.28
CA ARG A 137 -9.89 17.70 -18.73
C ARG A 137 -11.28 18.16 -19.17
N VAL A 138 -11.30 19.16 -20.04
CA VAL A 138 -12.53 19.71 -20.62
C VAL A 138 -12.34 19.86 -22.13
N VAL A 139 -13.26 19.30 -22.91
CA VAL A 139 -13.26 19.40 -24.38
C VAL A 139 -14.46 20.25 -24.80
N ARG A 140 -14.19 21.38 -25.45
CA ARG A 140 -15.23 22.32 -25.89
C ARG A 140 -15.64 22.07 -27.34
N HIS A 141 -16.93 22.15 -27.63
CA HIS A 141 -17.57 22.00 -28.93
C HIS A 141 -18.24 23.33 -29.31
N GLU A 142 -17.51 24.18 -30.04
CA GLU A 142 -17.96 25.55 -30.34
C GLU A 142 -19.17 25.59 -31.28
N SER A 143 -19.16 24.71 -32.28
CA SER A 143 -20.16 24.52 -33.33
C SER A 143 -21.39 23.71 -32.89
N PHE A 144 -21.47 23.30 -31.62
CA PHE A 144 -22.56 22.47 -31.13
C PHE A 144 -23.90 23.20 -31.22
N SER A 145 -24.86 22.57 -31.88
CA SER A 145 -26.26 23.02 -31.96
C SER A 145 -27.15 21.85 -31.61
N ALA A 146 -28.10 22.06 -30.70
CA ALA A 146 -29.09 21.05 -30.32
C ALA A 146 -30.11 20.78 -31.44
N GLU A 147 -30.35 21.77 -32.31
CA GLU A 147 -31.25 21.67 -33.48
C GLU A 147 -30.62 20.86 -34.62
N ARG A 148 -29.29 20.80 -34.69
CA ARG A 148 -28.58 19.79 -35.49
C ARG A 148 -28.60 18.46 -34.74
N GLU A 149 -29.78 17.85 -34.59
CA GLU A 149 -29.97 16.50 -34.03
C GLU A 149 -29.18 15.39 -34.78
N ALA A 150 -28.44 15.72 -35.84
CA ALA A 150 -27.82 14.71 -36.67
C ALA A 150 -26.50 15.06 -37.38
N GLY A 151 -25.88 16.21 -37.10
CA GLY A 151 -24.64 16.60 -37.77
C GLY A 151 -23.41 15.98 -37.11
N ALA A 152 -22.69 15.09 -37.79
CA ALA A 152 -21.39 14.62 -37.35
C ALA A 152 -20.34 15.74 -37.49
N ASP A 153 -19.67 16.12 -36.41
CA ASP A 153 -18.54 17.06 -36.45
C ASP A 153 -17.23 16.27 -36.31
N GLY A 154 -16.65 15.87 -37.45
CA GLY A 154 -15.42 15.07 -37.47
C GLY A 154 -14.19 15.82 -36.97
N VAL A 155 -14.15 17.15 -37.10
CA VAL A 155 -13.06 17.98 -36.61
C VAL A 155 -13.07 17.98 -35.08
N TRP A 156 -14.25 18.22 -34.49
CA TRP A 156 -14.42 18.11 -33.04
C TRP A 156 -14.21 16.68 -32.53
N GLY A 157 -14.68 15.67 -33.28
CA GLY A 157 -14.44 14.27 -32.97
C GLY A 157 -12.95 13.95 -32.86
N ALA A 158 -12.13 14.44 -33.80
CA ALA A 158 -10.67 14.29 -33.75
C ALA A 158 -10.05 14.97 -32.52
N VAL A 159 -10.54 16.16 -32.12
CA VAL A 159 -10.10 16.84 -30.88
C VAL A 159 -10.42 15.99 -29.65
N PHE A 160 -11.63 15.44 -29.55
CA PHE A 160 -11.99 14.55 -28.46
C PHE A 160 -11.10 13.30 -28.46
N LEU A 161 -10.88 12.65 -29.60
CA LEU A 161 -10.07 11.43 -29.69
C LEU A 161 -8.60 11.67 -29.30
N ALA A 162 -8.06 12.84 -29.63
CA ALA A 162 -6.72 13.24 -29.19
C ALA A 162 -6.65 13.38 -27.66
N GLU A 163 -7.66 14.01 -27.04
CA GLU A 163 -7.71 14.18 -25.58
C GLU A 163 -8.03 12.86 -24.86
N ALA A 164 -8.89 12.02 -25.42
CA ALA A 164 -9.18 10.68 -24.93
C ALA A 164 -7.92 9.81 -25.00
N ARG A 165 -7.15 9.85 -26.09
CA ARG A 165 -5.86 9.16 -26.21
C ARG A 165 -4.91 9.61 -25.13
N ARG A 166 -4.77 10.92 -24.91
CA ARG A 166 -3.97 11.49 -23.81
C ARG A 166 -4.41 10.91 -22.48
N ALA A 167 -5.69 11.01 -22.10
CA ALA A 167 -6.19 10.44 -20.86
C ALA A 167 -5.96 8.91 -20.73
N LEU A 168 -6.04 8.16 -21.83
CA LEU A 168 -5.91 6.70 -21.87
C LEU A 168 -4.47 6.20 -21.93
N THR A 169 -3.49 7.06 -22.24
CA THR A 169 -2.07 6.71 -22.45
C THR A 169 -1.09 7.50 -21.58
N GLU A 170 -1.49 8.63 -21.00
CA GLU A 170 -0.63 9.48 -20.16
C GLU A 170 -0.18 8.80 -18.87
N ARG A 171 -0.90 7.75 -18.43
CA ARG A 171 -0.49 6.98 -17.27
C ARG A 171 0.84 6.31 -17.54
N LYS A 172 1.91 6.92 -17.03
CA LYS A 172 3.25 6.34 -17.06
C LYS A 172 3.25 5.09 -16.21
N THR A 173 3.62 3.95 -16.79
CA THR A 173 3.91 2.74 -16.01
C THR A 173 5.26 2.92 -15.35
N GLY A 174 5.26 3.27 -14.06
CA GLY A 174 6.43 3.34 -13.22
C GLY A 174 6.73 2.02 -12.51
N LYS A 175 7.47 2.13 -11.41
CA LYS A 175 7.85 1.00 -10.56
C LYS A 175 6.68 0.55 -9.68
N ARG A 176 6.76 -0.67 -9.16
CA ARG A 176 5.88 -1.21 -8.12
C ARG A 176 6.59 -1.15 -6.78
N ALA A 177 5.92 -0.66 -5.74
CA ALA A 177 6.48 -0.60 -4.39
C ALA A 177 5.64 -1.32 -3.35
N LEU A 178 6.30 -1.97 -2.40
CA LEU A 178 5.71 -2.57 -1.21
C LEU A 178 6.15 -1.78 0.03
N CYS A 179 5.21 -1.12 0.70
CA CYS A 179 5.46 -0.28 1.87
C CYS A 179 4.85 -0.94 3.12
N ALA A 180 5.68 -1.52 3.97
CA ALA A 180 5.26 -2.14 5.21
C ALA A 180 5.54 -1.21 6.40
N ALA A 181 4.50 -0.93 7.19
CA ALA A 181 4.52 0.00 8.31
C ALA A 181 5.08 -0.64 9.60
N GLY A 182 5.08 0.12 10.69
CA GLY A 182 5.40 -0.43 12.01
C GLY A 182 4.29 -1.33 12.56
N GLY A 183 4.55 -1.99 13.69
CA GLY A 183 3.56 -2.89 14.28
C GLY A 183 4.03 -3.81 15.41
N GLY A 184 5.32 -3.79 15.75
CA GLY A 184 5.90 -4.75 16.70
C GLY A 184 5.88 -6.18 16.16
N ILE A 185 5.99 -7.16 17.06
CA ILE A 185 6.05 -8.58 16.69
C ILE A 185 4.74 -9.05 16.04
N THR A 186 3.59 -8.61 16.55
CA THR A 186 2.29 -8.92 15.95
C THR A 186 2.13 -8.29 14.56
N GLY A 187 2.78 -7.16 14.29
CA GLY A 187 2.88 -6.55 12.97
C GLY A 187 3.61 -7.43 11.95
N ILE A 188 4.74 -8.04 12.34
CA ILE A 188 5.49 -8.99 11.51
C ILE A 188 4.57 -10.13 11.05
N PHE A 189 3.79 -10.70 11.98
CA PHE A 189 2.87 -11.78 11.61
C PHE A 189 1.78 -11.28 10.66
N PHE A 190 1.15 -10.14 10.97
CA PHE A 190 0.12 -9.59 10.09
C PHE A 190 0.63 -9.41 8.67
N GLU A 191 1.79 -8.77 8.51
CA GLU A 191 2.41 -8.50 7.22
C GLU A 191 2.74 -9.78 6.45
N LEU A 192 3.32 -10.79 7.11
CA LEU A 192 3.57 -12.10 6.49
C LEU A 192 2.27 -12.78 6.01
N GLY A 193 1.18 -12.68 6.78
CA GLY A 193 -0.12 -13.22 6.38
C GLY A 193 -0.72 -12.49 5.18
N VAL A 194 -0.56 -11.16 5.10
CA VAL A 194 -0.93 -10.37 3.92
C VAL A 194 -0.09 -10.81 2.71
N MET A 195 1.24 -10.81 2.86
CA MET A 195 2.16 -11.15 1.78
C MET A 195 1.97 -12.59 1.28
N LYS A 196 1.58 -13.52 2.17
CA LYS A 196 1.25 -14.90 1.78
C LYS A 196 0.03 -14.94 0.87
N CYS A 197 -1.01 -14.19 1.19
CA CYS A 197 -2.18 -14.06 0.30
C CYS A 197 -1.81 -13.38 -1.02
N LEU A 198 -0.93 -12.37 -1.00
CA LEU A 198 -0.42 -11.75 -2.22
C LEU A 198 0.38 -12.74 -3.09
N ASP A 199 1.22 -13.58 -2.49
CA ASP A 199 1.96 -14.65 -3.17
C ASP A 199 1.03 -15.66 -3.84
N ASP A 200 -0.10 -15.98 -3.20
CA ASP A 200 -1.08 -16.92 -3.75
C ASP A 200 -2.02 -16.27 -4.79
N CYS A 201 -2.05 -14.93 -4.89
CA CYS A 201 -2.91 -14.17 -5.80
C CYS A 201 -2.20 -13.59 -7.04
N LEU A 202 -0.89 -13.32 -6.96
CA LEU A 202 -0.13 -12.61 -7.99
C LEU A 202 0.87 -13.53 -8.70
N ASP A 203 0.88 -13.54 -10.03
CA ASP A 203 1.75 -14.42 -10.84
C ASP A 203 3.20 -13.92 -10.99
N ALA A 204 3.43 -12.61 -10.93
CA ALA A 204 4.70 -11.93 -11.20
C ALA A 204 5.70 -12.00 -10.04
N GLY A 205 5.84 -13.18 -9.42
CA GLY A 205 6.72 -13.42 -8.28
C GLY A 205 6.15 -13.03 -6.93
N GLY A 206 4.85 -12.70 -6.85
CA GLY A 206 4.19 -12.40 -5.59
C GLY A 206 4.77 -11.18 -4.87
N ALA A 207 4.94 -11.30 -3.56
CA ALA A 207 5.61 -10.34 -2.70
C ALA A 207 7.10 -10.13 -3.06
N ASN A 208 7.79 -11.12 -3.63
CA ASN A 208 9.16 -10.93 -4.17
C ASN A 208 9.18 -10.18 -5.51
N GLY A 209 8.01 -9.97 -6.11
CA GLY A 209 7.83 -9.37 -7.42
C GLY A 209 8.07 -7.87 -7.47
N PHE A 210 8.04 -7.16 -6.35
CA PHE A 210 8.10 -5.69 -6.31
C PHE A 210 9.50 -5.14 -6.64
N ASP A 211 9.50 -3.93 -7.21
CA ASP A 211 10.73 -3.24 -7.64
C ASP A 211 11.40 -2.53 -6.46
N MET A 212 10.60 -2.05 -5.50
CA MET A 212 11.07 -1.33 -4.31
C MET A 212 10.32 -1.78 -3.05
N TYR A 213 11.03 -1.86 -1.94
CA TYR A 213 10.54 -2.26 -0.64
C TYR A 213 10.89 -1.19 0.38
N PHE A 214 9.87 -0.69 1.07
CA PHE A 214 10.02 0.31 2.12
C PHE A 214 9.52 -0.30 3.42
N GLY A 215 10.39 -0.39 4.42
CA GLY A 215 10.06 -0.96 5.72
C GLY A 215 10.26 0.04 6.86
N ILE A 216 9.35 0.05 7.82
CA ILE A 216 9.51 0.73 9.11
C ILE A 216 9.26 -0.31 10.21
N SER A 217 10.16 -0.44 11.19
CA SER A 217 9.99 -1.34 12.33
C SER A 217 9.70 -2.78 11.90
N ALA A 218 8.55 -3.34 12.25
CA ALA A 218 8.06 -4.63 11.76
C ALA A 218 8.21 -4.79 10.24
N GLY A 219 7.79 -3.79 9.47
CA GLY A 219 7.94 -3.78 8.02
C GLY A 219 9.37 -3.86 7.53
N ALA A 220 10.34 -3.30 8.27
CA ALA A 220 11.76 -3.41 7.92
C ALA A 220 12.29 -4.83 8.14
N VAL A 221 11.79 -5.52 9.18
CA VAL A 221 12.10 -6.93 9.44
C VAL A 221 11.59 -7.83 8.34
N VAL A 222 10.36 -7.61 7.89
CA VAL A 222 9.75 -8.44 6.84
C VAL A 222 10.37 -8.13 5.49
N ASN A 223 10.45 -6.84 5.12
CA ASN A 223 10.95 -6.44 3.81
C ASN A 223 12.44 -6.71 3.60
N GLY A 224 13.28 -6.73 4.65
CA GLY A 224 14.71 -7.01 4.52
C GLY A 224 15.00 -8.34 3.82
N PRO A 225 14.58 -9.49 4.37
CA PRO A 225 14.70 -10.79 3.73
C PRO A 225 13.92 -10.91 2.41
N ILE A 226 12.73 -10.33 2.29
CA ILE A 226 11.93 -10.41 1.06
C ILE A 226 12.62 -9.69 -0.11
N ALA A 227 13.17 -8.50 0.11
CA ALA A 227 13.93 -7.75 -0.89
C ALA A 227 15.24 -8.45 -1.28
N MET A 228 15.82 -9.23 -0.35
CA MET A 228 16.98 -10.08 -0.58
C MET A 228 16.67 -11.33 -1.44
N GLY A 229 15.39 -11.70 -1.58
CA GLY A 229 14.95 -12.86 -2.35
C GLY A 229 14.65 -14.11 -1.51
N TYR A 230 14.51 -13.99 -0.20
CA TYR A 230 13.82 -15.02 0.59
C TYR A 230 12.31 -14.95 0.32
N SER A 231 11.63 -16.08 0.23
CA SER A 231 10.18 -16.08 0.04
C SER A 231 9.42 -15.87 1.35
N VAL A 232 8.15 -15.48 1.23
CA VAL A 232 7.23 -15.39 2.38
C VAL A 232 7.08 -16.77 3.04
N ASP A 233 6.98 -17.84 2.24
CA ASP A 233 6.87 -19.21 2.73
C ASP A 233 8.09 -19.60 3.58
N GLU A 234 9.31 -19.25 3.15
CA GLU A 234 10.53 -19.53 3.91
C GLU A 234 10.56 -18.79 5.26
N PHE A 235 10.11 -17.54 5.28
CA PHE A 235 10.06 -16.75 6.51
C PHE A 235 9.02 -17.33 7.48
N MET A 236 7.81 -17.62 6.99
CA MET A 236 6.77 -18.25 7.81
C MET A 236 7.21 -19.64 8.30
N ALA A 237 7.87 -20.44 7.46
CA ALA A 237 8.42 -21.75 7.84
C ALA A 237 9.44 -21.62 8.98
N ALA A 238 10.34 -20.64 8.90
CA ALA A 238 11.32 -20.39 9.96
C ALA A 238 10.65 -20.05 11.31
N ILE A 239 9.60 -19.24 11.31
CA ILE A 239 8.82 -18.90 12.52
C ILE A 239 8.04 -20.12 13.04
N ALA A 240 7.46 -20.90 12.15
CA ALA A 240 6.72 -22.12 12.48
C ALA A 240 7.63 -23.28 12.92
N GLY A 241 8.96 -23.16 12.78
CA GLY A 241 9.92 -24.22 13.03
C GLY A 241 9.84 -25.37 12.01
N HIS A 242 9.30 -25.10 10.81
CA HIS A 242 9.20 -26.08 9.73
C HIS A 242 10.52 -26.16 8.96
N PRO A 243 11.07 -27.36 8.71
CA PRO A 243 12.34 -27.51 7.99
C PRO A 243 12.20 -27.21 6.49
N GLY A 244 13.34 -27.06 5.79
CA GLY A 244 13.39 -27.00 4.33
C GLY A 244 13.54 -25.61 3.71
N GLY A 245 13.40 -24.54 4.50
CA GLY A 245 13.73 -23.18 4.07
C GLY A 245 15.22 -22.85 4.25
N ARG A 246 15.70 -21.79 3.58
CA ARG A 246 17.09 -21.29 3.75
C ARG A 246 17.28 -20.46 5.02
N ILE A 247 16.18 -20.02 5.64
CA ILE A 247 16.19 -19.28 6.90
C ILE A 247 16.15 -20.29 8.05
N ALA A 248 17.11 -20.21 8.97
CA ALA A 248 17.12 -21.06 10.16
C ALA A 248 15.89 -20.77 11.05
N PRO A 249 15.41 -21.75 11.84
CA PRO A 249 14.28 -21.55 12.75
C PRO A 249 14.42 -20.29 13.59
N LEU A 250 13.40 -19.44 13.55
CA LEU A 250 13.42 -18.11 14.15
C LEU A 250 12.47 -18.07 15.35
N ASP A 251 13.04 -17.91 16.54
CA ASP A 251 12.23 -17.65 17.74
C ASP A 251 12.15 -16.14 18.00
N LEU A 252 10.98 -15.56 17.70
CA LEU A 252 10.70 -14.15 17.97
C LEU A 252 10.36 -13.87 19.45
N ARG A 253 10.54 -14.84 20.36
CA ARG A 253 10.47 -14.70 21.82
C ARG A 253 11.62 -13.86 22.39
N ILE A 254 11.69 -12.59 22.06
CA ILE A 254 12.78 -11.67 22.47
C ILE A 254 12.65 -11.22 23.95
N PHE A 255 11.89 -11.93 24.80
CA PHE A 255 11.59 -11.54 26.19
C PHE A 255 11.94 -12.57 27.27
N ARG A 256 12.89 -13.50 27.05
CA ARG A 256 13.42 -14.32 28.16
C ARG A 256 14.60 -13.63 28.83
N LEU A 257 14.36 -12.92 29.94
CA LEU A 257 15.25 -12.51 31.07
C LEU A 257 16.74 -12.09 30.86
N GLY A 258 17.40 -12.34 29.73
CA GLY A 258 18.76 -11.92 29.41
C GLY A 258 18.85 -10.61 28.62
N HIS A 259 17.75 -9.85 28.54
CA HIS A 259 17.59 -8.70 27.66
C HIS A 259 17.66 -7.33 28.37
N LEU A 260 17.89 -7.31 29.70
CA LEU A 260 17.98 -6.08 30.49
C LEU A 260 19.21 -5.25 30.06
N ASP A 261 19.02 -3.97 29.71
CA ASP A 261 20.12 -3.02 29.48
C ASP A 261 20.77 -2.58 30.80
N VAL A 262 21.37 -3.53 31.52
CA VAL A 262 22.04 -3.27 32.81
C VAL A 262 23.15 -2.23 32.67
N SER A 263 23.85 -2.23 31.52
CA SER A 263 24.90 -1.26 31.23
C SER A 263 24.39 0.17 31.03
N GLY A 264 23.29 0.35 30.29
CA GLY A 264 22.68 1.65 30.08
C GLY A 264 21.97 2.15 31.34
N PHE A 265 21.38 1.25 32.12
CA PHE A 265 20.83 1.55 33.44
C PHE A 265 21.92 2.04 34.40
N ALA A 266 23.05 1.34 34.50
CA ALA A 266 24.18 1.75 35.34
C ALA A 266 24.79 3.10 34.91
N ARG A 267 24.96 3.33 33.59
CA ARG A 267 25.46 4.60 33.05
C ARG A 267 24.50 5.77 33.36
N ARG A 268 23.19 5.55 33.25
CA ARG A 268 22.17 6.57 33.55
C ARG A 268 22.02 6.83 35.05
N LEU A 269 22.11 5.81 35.89
CA LEU A 269 22.27 5.97 37.34
C LEU A 269 23.51 6.79 37.67
N GLY A 270 24.63 6.55 36.97
CA GLY A 270 25.83 7.36 37.08
C GLY A 270 25.60 8.82 36.68
N PHE A 271 24.86 9.09 35.59
CA PHE A 271 24.49 10.44 35.20
C PHE A 271 23.53 11.10 36.19
N ALA A 272 22.49 10.42 36.67
CA ALA A 272 21.55 10.92 37.66
C ALA A 272 22.25 11.22 38.99
N ALA A 273 23.13 10.32 39.45
CA ALA A 273 23.95 10.52 40.64
C ALA A 273 24.92 11.69 40.47
N LYS A 274 25.55 11.84 39.29
CA LYS A 274 26.42 12.97 38.96
C LYS A 274 25.65 14.29 38.96
N THR A 275 24.46 14.33 38.34
CA THR A 275 23.57 15.50 38.30
C THR A 275 23.12 15.89 39.71
N ALA A 276 22.68 14.92 40.52
CA ALA A 276 22.34 15.12 41.92
C ALA A 276 23.53 15.64 42.74
N TRP A 277 24.73 15.07 42.53
CA TRP A 277 25.96 15.52 43.18
C TRP A 277 26.36 16.94 42.78
N THR A 278 26.26 17.30 41.49
CA THR A 278 26.47 18.69 41.03
C THR A 278 25.38 19.65 41.52
N GLY A 279 24.17 19.17 41.78
CA GLY A 279 23.10 19.93 42.44
C GLY A 279 23.41 20.18 43.92
N LEU A 280 24.00 19.19 44.61
CA LEU A 280 24.39 19.26 46.02
C LEU A 280 25.65 20.09 46.27
N THR A 281 26.58 20.15 45.30
CA THR A 281 27.88 20.84 45.41
C THR A 281 27.87 22.27 44.86
N ARG A 282 26.75 22.76 44.33
CA ARG A 282 26.60 24.19 44.01
C ARG A 282 26.52 25.01 45.30
N PRO A 283 27.31 26.09 45.45
CA PRO A 283 27.32 26.88 46.68
C PRO A 283 25.92 27.43 46.97
N LEU A 284 25.44 27.14 48.20
CA LEU A 284 24.16 27.56 48.75
C LEU A 284 24.00 29.08 48.69
N ARG A 285 23.44 29.59 47.60
CA ARG A 285 22.91 30.96 47.51
C ARG A 285 21.61 31.04 46.71
N ARG A 286 20.69 30.12 47.02
CA ARG A 286 19.23 30.34 47.02
C ARG A 286 18.56 29.02 47.40
N ALA A 287 18.14 28.94 48.66
CA ALA A 287 17.19 27.93 49.11
C ALA A 287 15.85 28.14 48.37
N ARG A 288 15.50 27.22 47.47
CA ARG A 288 14.10 26.91 47.12
C ARG A 288 14.01 25.40 46.92
N GLY A 289 13.04 24.81 47.62
CA GLY A 289 12.90 23.38 47.84
C GLY A 289 12.86 22.57 46.55
N LEU A 290 13.44 21.37 46.62
CA LEU A 290 13.27 20.32 45.62
C LEU A 290 11.76 20.00 45.56
N SER A 291 11.11 20.41 44.47
CA SER A 291 9.67 20.16 44.27
C SER A 291 9.43 18.65 44.11
N ARG A 292 8.32 18.13 44.66
CA ARG A 292 7.87 16.74 44.40
C ARG A 292 7.72 16.46 42.91
N GLU A 293 7.50 17.49 42.10
CA GLU A 293 7.46 17.43 40.64
C GLU A 293 8.84 17.13 40.05
N GLN A 294 9.92 17.71 40.59
CA GLN A 294 11.30 17.45 40.12
C GLN A 294 11.72 16.00 40.42
N LEU A 295 11.37 15.48 41.60
CA LEU A 295 11.58 14.07 41.92
C LEU A 295 10.74 13.14 41.05
N LEU A 296 9.54 13.56 40.63
CA LEU A 296 8.70 12.81 39.70
C LEU A 296 9.31 12.80 38.28
N PHE A 297 9.82 13.94 37.80
CA PHE A 297 10.53 14.05 36.52
C PHE A 297 11.83 13.23 36.51
N ASP A 298 12.63 13.30 37.59
CA ASP A 298 13.84 12.48 37.77
C ASP A 298 13.52 10.96 37.81
N TYR A 299 12.33 10.58 38.31
CA TYR A 299 11.85 9.19 38.31
C TYR A 299 11.38 8.73 36.93
N VAL A 300 10.78 9.62 36.14
CA VAL A 300 10.39 9.36 34.74
C VAL A 300 11.63 9.23 33.84
N ASP A 301 12.68 10.01 34.09
CA ASP A 301 13.99 9.88 33.42
C ASP A 301 14.72 8.55 33.76
N LEU A 302 14.30 7.87 34.84
CA LEU A 302 14.85 6.60 35.28
C LEU A 302 14.15 5.37 34.68
N VAL A 303 12.96 5.54 34.06
CA VAL A 303 12.26 4.45 33.35
C VAL A 303 12.92 4.24 31.98
N ALA A 304 14.13 3.69 32.02
CA ALA A 304 14.88 3.31 30.83
C ALA A 304 14.14 2.19 30.06
N PRO A 305 14.27 2.17 28.71
CA PRO A 305 13.82 1.03 27.95
C PRO A 305 14.51 -0.24 28.44
N PRO A 306 13.78 -1.30 28.83
CA PRO A 306 14.41 -2.44 29.47
C PRO A 306 15.23 -3.28 28.50
N PHE A 307 15.03 -3.14 27.16
CA PHE A 307 15.50 -4.11 26.18
C PHE A 307 16.54 -3.53 25.19
N ARG A 308 17.53 -4.36 24.82
CA ARG A 308 18.48 -4.08 23.71
C ARG A 308 18.12 -4.91 22.48
N ALA A 309 18.19 -4.28 21.30
CA ALA A 309 17.89 -4.93 20.02
C ALA A 309 19.08 -5.71 19.40
N ASP A 310 20.24 -5.79 20.08
CA ASP A 310 21.48 -6.33 19.50
C ASP A 310 21.40 -7.82 19.11
N ARG A 311 20.67 -8.64 19.86
CA ARG A 311 20.46 -10.06 19.51
C ARG A 311 19.62 -10.23 18.26
N PHE A 312 18.64 -9.35 18.07
CA PHE A 312 17.81 -9.35 16.88
C PHE A 312 18.62 -8.94 15.64
N GLU A 313 19.50 -7.96 15.78
CA GLU A 313 20.45 -7.58 14.74
C GLU A 313 21.38 -8.75 14.37
N THR A 314 21.87 -9.50 15.36
CA THR A 314 22.76 -10.65 15.10
C THR A 314 22.05 -11.72 14.27
N THR A 315 20.79 -12.02 14.59
CA THR A 315 19.98 -12.99 13.83
C THR A 315 19.71 -12.51 12.40
N LEU A 316 19.33 -11.24 12.23
CA LEU A 316 19.13 -10.67 10.90
C LEU A 316 20.42 -10.62 10.09
N ARG A 317 21.54 -10.25 10.72
CA ARG A 317 22.86 -10.27 10.09
C ARG A 317 23.19 -11.65 9.57
N ALA A 318 22.97 -12.71 10.37
CA ALA A 318 23.23 -14.07 9.94
C ALA A 318 22.42 -14.47 8.69
N ILE A 319 21.15 -14.04 8.61
CA ILE A 319 20.31 -14.24 7.41
C ILE A 319 20.89 -13.45 6.22
N LEU A 320 21.23 -12.18 6.43
CA LEU A 320 21.68 -11.27 5.37
C LEU A 320 23.13 -11.51 4.92
N THR A 321 23.94 -12.26 5.67
CA THR A 321 25.30 -12.65 5.30
C THR A 321 25.42 -14.13 4.92
N ALA A 322 24.30 -14.86 4.82
CA ALA A 322 24.31 -16.23 4.34
C ALA A 322 24.84 -16.32 2.89
N PRO A 323 25.34 -17.49 2.44
CA PRO A 323 25.80 -17.67 1.07
C PRO A 323 24.73 -17.23 0.04
N GLY A 324 25.09 -16.27 -0.80
CA GLY A 324 24.20 -15.67 -1.80
C GLY A 324 23.37 -14.48 -1.35
N ALA A 325 23.41 -14.11 -0.05
CA ALA A 325 22.81 -12.89 0.48
C ALA A 325 23.82 -11.72 0.53
N THR A 326 23.33 -10.54 0.91
CA THR A 326 24.15 -9.35 1.19
C THR A 326 23.55 -8.53 2.33
N ASN A 327 24.41 -7.95 3.16
CA ASN A 327 24.03 -7.03 4.24
C ASN A 327 24.31 -5.56 3.87
N ASP A 328 24.43 -5.28 2.58
CA ASP A 328 24.84 -3.99 2.00
C ASP A 328 23.74 -3.50 1.02
N PHE A 329 23.24 -2.29 1.25
CA PHE A 329 22.19 -1.67 0.43
C PHE A 329 22.65 -1.39 -1.00
N ALA A 330 23.91 -1.00 -1.21
CA ALA A 330 24.44 -0.70 -2.54
C ALA A 330 24.36 -1.93 -3.46
N ARG A 331 24.61 -3.12 -2.89
CA ARG A 331 24.49 -4.40 -3.59
C ARG A 331 23.03 -4.78 -3.88
N LEU A 332 22.04 -4.23 -3.18
CA LEU A 332 20.62 -4.44 -3.53
C LEU A 332 20.13 -3.52 -4.66
N GLY A 333 20.93 -2.54 -5.11
CA GLY A 333 20.61 -1.70 -6.27
C GLY A 333 19.36 -0.83 -6.08
N GLY A 334 19.13 -0.32 -4.87
CA GLY A 334 17.98 0.56 -4.58
C GLY A 334 16.64 -0.17 -4.46
N ARG A 335 16.66 -1.46 -4.10
CA ARG A 335 15.43 -2.24 -3.85
C ARG A 335 14.89 -2.11 -2.44
N LEU A 336 15.73 -1.86 -1.43
CA LEU A 336 15.30 -1.84 -0.03
C LEU A 336 15.61 -0.50 0.59
N PHE A 337 14.62 0.04 1.29
CA PHE A 337 14.74 1.27 2.06
C PHE A 337 14.16 1.04 3.46
N VAL A 338 14.90 1.47 4.49
CA VAL A 338 14.51 1.30 5.88
C VAL A 338 14.34 2.66 6.55
N GLY A 339 13.10 2.97 6.95
CA GLY A 339 12.78 4.23 7.59
C GLY A 339 13.10 4.21 9.09
N ALA A 340 13.79 5.23 9.58
CA ALA A 340 14.08 5.42 10.99
C ALA A 340 13.87 6.89 11.37
N THR A 341 13.91 7.18 12.67
CA THR A 341 13.84 8.55 13.18
C THR A 341 15.18 8.90 13.81
N ASP A 342 15.73 10.04 13.42
CA ASP A 342 16.83 10.64 14.16
C ASP A 342 16.32 11.16 15.51
N GLN A 343 16.78 10.57 16.62
CA GLN A 343 16.22 10.83 17.94
C GLN A 343 16.43 12.29 18.38
N ASP A 344 17.58 12.87 18.07
CA ASP A 344 17.92 14.22 18.56
C ASP A 344 17.40 15.30 17.61
N ALA A 345 17.51 15.08 16.30
CA ALA A 345 17.00 16.03 15.30
C ALA A 345 15.49 15.91 15.05
N ARG A 346 14.84 14.82 15.48
CA ARG A 346 13.41 14.53 15.24
C ARG A 346 13.03 14.54 13.77
N THR A 347 13.95 14.11 12.91
CA THR A 347 13.78 14.05 11.46
C THR A 347 13.68 12.60 11.00
N HIS A 348 12.92 12.36 9.92
CA HIS A 348 12.85 11.03 9.31
C HIS A 348 14.10 10.79 8.46
N VAL A 349 14.70 9.62 8.62
CA VAL A 349 15.88 9.17 7.86
C VAL A 349 15.55 7.89 7.12
N LEU A 350 16.08 7.74 5.91
CA LEU A 350 15.84 6.59 5.05
C LEU A 350 17.17 5.89 4.74
N PHE A 351 17.48 4.82 5.47
CA PHE A 351 18.62 3.98 5.16
C PHE A 351 18.42 3.26 3.83
N GLY A 352 19.49 3.13 3.05
CA GLY A 352 19.46 2.63 1.68
C GLY A 352 19.19 3.69 0.61
N ASP A 353 18.95 4.94 1.01
CA ASP A 353 19.00 6.09 0.09
C ASP A 353 20.42 6.42 -0.35
N GLU A 354 20.55 7.43 -1.20
CA GLU A 354 21.81 7.88 -1.79
C GLU A 354 22.82 8.37 -0.74
N THR A 355 22.33 8.77 0.45
CA THR A 355 23.13 9.37 1.53
C THR A 355 23.44 8.41 2.68
N HIS A 356 22.69 7.30 2.81
CA HIS A 356 22.78 6.34 3.92
C HIS A 356 22.88 4.88 3.43
N SER A 357 23.55 4.66 2.30
CA SER A 357 23.73 3.32 1.70
C SER A 357 24.90 2.52 2.28
N ASP A 358 25.80 3.18 3.01
CA ASP A 358 26.98 2.60 3.67
C ASP A 358 26.65 1.86 4.98
N VAL A 359 25.48 2.13 5.57
CA VAL A 359 25.02 1.48 6.80
C VAL A 359 24.59 0.04 6.50
N PRO A 360 25.08 -0.98 7.25
CA PRO A 360 24.64 -2.35 7.05
C PRO A 360 23.12 -2.51 7.24
N ILE A 361 22.47 -3.29 6.37
CA ILE A 361 21.01 -3.47 6.39
C ILE A 361 20.51 -3.94 7.77
N SER A 362 21.21 -4.89 8.39
CA SER A 362 20.88 -5.40 9.74
C SER A 362 20.88 -4.28 10.80
N ARG A 363 21.82 -3.33 10.71
CA ARG A 363 21.91 -2.18 11.62
C ARG A 363 20.83 -1.14 11.35
N ALA A 364 20.51 -0.90 10.09
CA ALA A 364 19.39 -0.03 9.72
C ALA A 364 18.06 -0.58 10.25
N ILE A 365 17.82 -1.90 10.12
CA ILE A 365 16.62 -2.55 10.68
C ILE A 365 16.62 -2.46 12.22
N GLN A 366 17.78 -2.64 12.87
CA GLN A 366 17.89 -2.47 14.32
C GLN A 366 17.48 -1.06 14.78
N ALA A 367 17.97 -0.02 14.09
CA ALA A 367 17.57 1.37 14.35
C ALA A 367 16.05 1.55 14.17
N SER A 368 15.50 1.02 13.08
CA SER A 368 14.08 1.10 12.76
C SER A 368 13.17 0.38 13.76
N LEU A 369 13.68 -0.56 14.56
CA LEU A 369 12.95 -1.27 15.62
C LEU A 369 13.10 -0.65 17.02
N SER A 370 13.91 0.40 17.15
CA SER A 370 14.28 0.97 18.45
C SER A 370 13.19 1.89 18.98
N ILE A 371 12.05 1.34 19.42
CA ILE A 371 10.90 2.13 19.93
C ILE A 371 10.96 2.32 21.45
N ASN A 372 10.98 3.57 21.92
CA ASN A 372 10.88 3.91 23.34
C ASN A 372 9.42 3.69 23.83
N PRO A 373 9.16 3.01 24.97
CA PRO A 373 10.09 2.51 25.99
C PRO A 373 10.47 1.03 25.87
N ALA A 374 10.24 0.36 24.75
CA ALA A 374 10.64 -1.04 24.62
C ALA A 374 12.15 -1.18 24.40
N PHE A 375 12.71 -0.46 23.42
CA PHE A 375 14.11 -0.57 23.00
C PHE A 375 14.82 0.78 23.07
N SER A 376 16.08 0.74 23.50
CA SER A 376 16.96 1.92 23.44
C SER A 376 17.35 2.26 22.01
N ALA A 377 17.59 3.55 21.74
CA ALA A 377 18.02 4.01 20.44
C ALA A 377 19.36 3.41 20.01
N THR A 378 19.49 3.19 18.70
CA THR A 378 20.66 2.55 18.09
C THR A 378 21.66 3.62 17.63
N PRO A 379 22.92 3.59 18.11
CA PRO A 379 23.95 4.52 17.65
C PRO A 379 24.49 4.12 16.27
N ILE A 380 24.47 5.02 15.29
CA ILE A 380 25.05 4.83 13.95
C ILE A 380 25.73 6.13 13.55
N GLY A 381 27.00 6.09 13.13
CA GLY A 381 27.70 7.28 12.63
C GLY A 381 27.76 8.47 13.61
N GLY A 382 27.78 8.22 14.92
CA GLY A 382 27.79 9.27 15.95
C GLY A 382 26.42 9.89 16.26
N ARG A 383 25.33 9.40 15.65
CA ARG A 383 23.95 9.82 15.89
C ARG A 383 23.13 8.68 16.50
N TYR A 384 22.01 9.00 17.13
CA TYR A 384 21.11 8.02 17.76
C TYR A 384 19.80 7.94 16.97
N TYR A 385 19.41 6.71 16.64
CA TYR A 385 18.21 6.45 15.84
C TYR A 385 17.19 5.62 16.60
N GLU A 386 15.93 6.02 16.48
CA GLU A 386 14.75 5.34 17.01
C GLU A 386 13.81 4.90 15.88
N ASP A 387 12.73 4.21 16.25
CA ASP A 387 11.76 3.67 15.31
C ASP A 387 11.22 4.73 14.33
N GLY A 388 11.11 4.36 13.05
CA GLY A 388 10.61 5.25 12.00
C GLY A 388 9.16 5.68 12.20
N ALA A 389 8.36 4.87 12.92
CA ALA A 389 6.96 5.12 13.23
C ALA A 389 6.73 6.42 14.00
N ILE A 390 7.76 6.93 14.70
CA ILE A 390 7.70 8.20 15.42
C ILE A 390 7.44 9.37 14.46
N THR A 391 8.18 9.43 13.35
CA THR A 391 8.09 10.51 12.37
C THR A 391 7.17 10.20 11.19
N ARG A 392 7.08 8.93 10.76
CA ARG A 392 6.24 8.51 9.64
C ARG A 392 5.64 7.13 9.86
N THR A 393 4.37 6.96 9.49
CA THR A 393 3.70 5.66 9.58
C THR A 393 4.09 4.72 8.45
N SER A 394 4.25 5.26 7.23
CA SER A 394 4.66 4.53 6.03
C SER A 394 5.46 5.46 5.11
N ASN A 395 6.32 4.88 4.27
CA ASN A 395 7.17 5.59 3.31
C ASN A 395 6.61 5.60 1.88
N PHE A 396 5.29 5.42 1.71
CA PHE A 396 4.64 5.43 0.39
C PHE A 396 4.86 6.73 -0.40
N VAL A 397 4.96 7.89 0.26
CA VAL A 397 5.26 9.18 -0.40
C VAL A 397 6.63 9.15 -1.05
N GLU A 398 7.59 8.50 -0.41
CA GLU A 398 8.94 8.36 -0.93
C GLU A 398 8.98 7.36 -2.09
N ALA A 399 8.21 6.28 -2.02
CA ALA A 399 8.02 5.37 -3.13
C ALA A 399 7.49 6.11 -4.39
N MET A 400 6.51 7.00 -4.22
CA MET A 400 5.98 7.83 -5.31
C MET A 400 7.06 8.74 -5.91
N ARG A 401 7.84 9.44 -5.06
CA ARG A 401 8.95 10.30 -5.52
C ARG A 401 9.99 9.53 -6.32
N ARG A 402 10.22 8.26 -5.98
CA ARG A 402 11.15 7.34 -6.66
C ARG A 402 10.52 6.66 -7.89
N GLY A 403 9.37 7.15 -8.35
CA GLY A 403 8.71 6.75 -9.58
C GLY A 403 7.83 5.51 -9.45
N ALA A 404 7.36 5.17 -8.24
CA ALA A 404 6.35 4.14 -8.09
C ALA A 404 4.97 4.64 -8.53
N THR A 405 4.30 3.87 -9.38
CA THR A 405 2.91 4.16 -9.82
C THR A 405 1.92 3.08 -9.42
N LEU A 406 2.40 2.01 -8.80
CA LEU A 406 1.62 1.02 -8.07
C LEU A 406 2.24 0.78 -6.69
N ILE A 407 1.50 1.01 -5.62
CA ILE A 407 2.00 0.92 -4.25
C ILE A 407 1.06 0.08 -3.41
N PHE A 408 1.59 -0.97 -2.79
CA PHE A 408 0.87 -1.72 -1.76
C PHE A 408 1.37 -1.28 -0.39
N VAL A 409 0.46 -0.87 0.48
CA VAL A 409 0.76 -0.45 1.85
C VAL A 409 0.21 -1.49 2.81
N LEU A 410 1.06 -2.00 3.71
CA LEU A 410 0.67 -2.93 4.75
C LEU A 410 0.77 -2.18 6.07
N ASP A 411 -0.37 -1.98 6.74
CA ASP A 411 -0.42 -1.24 8.00
C ASP A 411 -1.16 -2.05 9.08
N PRO A 412 -0.43 -2.72 9.99
CA PRO A 412 -1.03 -3.37 11.16
C PRO A 412 -1.26 -2.44 12.35
N PHE A 413 -0.72 -1.21 12.34
CA PHE A 413 -0.61 -0.35 13.52
C PHE A 413 -1.80 0.60 13.69
N LEU A 414 -3.00 0.02 13.72
CA LEU A 414 -4.25 0.77 13.88
C LEU A 414 -4.83 0.60 15.30
N PRO A 415 -5.56 1.61 15.80
CA PRO A 415 -6.26 1.49 17.08
C PRO A 415 -7.41 0.48 16.98
N TYR A 416 -7.69 -0.17 18.11
CA TYR A 416 -8.88 -1.00 18.26
C TYR A 416 -10.10 -0.12 18.53
N VAL A 417 -11.14 -0.26 17.71
CA VAL A 417 -12.40 0.46 17.88
C VAL A 417 -13.33 -0.37 18.75
N ALA A 418 -13.46 0.01 20.02
CA ALA A 418 -14.33 -0.68 20.95
C ALA A 418 -15.82 -0.43 20.66
N ARG A 419 -16.65 -1.48 20.82
CA ARG A 419 -18.11 -1.40 20.65
C ARG A 419 -18.87 -0.95 21.91
N THR A 420 -18.20 -1.00 23.06
CA THR A 420 -18.80 -0.74 24.37
C THR A 420 -18.17 0.51 24.99
N PRO A 421 -18.97 1.50 25.45
CA PRO A 421 -18.46 2.66 26.17
C PRO A 421 -17.60 2.26 27.37
N GLY A 422 -16.55 3.03 27.65
CA GLY A 422 -15.64 2.79 28.78
C GLY A 422 -14.69 1.58 28.63
N TYR A 423 -14.64 0.93 27.46
CA TYR A 423 -13.73 -0.21 27.25
C TYR A 423 -12.25 0.15 27.47
N ASN A 424 -11.79 1.25 26.86
CA ASN A 424 -10.39 1.69 26.94
C ASN A 424 -10.05 2.19 28.36
N ASP A 425 -10.94 2.94 28.99
CA ASP A 425 -10.80 3.44 30.37
C ASP A 425 -10.46 2.31 31.36
N ARG A 426 -11.14 1.17 31.24
CA ARG A 426 -10.95 0.00 32.13
C ARG A 426 -9.64 -0.77 31.92
N ARG A 427 -8.86 -0.48 30.87
CA ARG A 427 -7.66 -1.25 30.48
C ARG A 427 -6.35 -0.70 31.04
N GLY A 428 -6.41 0.43 31.76
CA GLY A 428 -5.28 1.02 32.46
C GLY A 428 -4.35 1.85 31.56
N LEU A 429 -3.40 2.55 32.18
CA LEU A 429 -2.58 3.60 31.56
C LEU A 429 -1.79 3.11 30.33
N LEU A 430 -1.06 2.00 30.45
CA LEU A 430 -0.19 1.51 29.38
C LEU A 430 -0.96 1.11 28.11
N TYR A 431 -2.13 0.50 28.28
CA TYR A 431 -3.00 0.17 27.14
C TYR A 431 -3.51 1.44 26.45
N ASN A 432 -3.95 2.44 27.22
CA ASN A 432 -4.43 3.70 26.65
C ASN A 432 -3.30 4.44 25.90
N ILE A 433 -2.09 4.49 26.45
CA ILE A 433 -0.92 5.07 25.75
C ILE A 433 -0.65 4.34 24.42
N ASP A 434 -0.66 3.00 24.38
CA ASP A 434 -0.51 2.25 23.12
C ASP A 434 -1.63 2.59 22.11
N GLN A 435 -2.89 2.69 22.56
CA GLN A 435 -3.99 3.05 21.69
C GLN A 435 -3.92 4.52 21.20
N ASP A 436 -3.44 5.44 22.04
CA ASP A 436 -3.24 6.84 21.67
C ASP A 436 -2.14 6.98 20.62
N VAL A 437 -1.01 6.29 20.81
CA VAL A 437 0.10 6.25 19.83
C VAL A 437 -0.36 5.65 18.50
N ARG A 438 -1.13 4.55 18.52
CA ARG A 438 -1.75 3.98 17.31
C ARG A 438 -2.69 4.97 16.64
N THR A 439 -3.50 5.70 17.42
CA THR A 439 -4.45 6.68 16.90
C THR A 439 -3.75 7.85 16.23
N ILE A 440 -2.72 8.42 16.87
CA ILE A 440 -1.91 9.50 16.29
C ILE A 440 -1.21 9.02 15.02
N SER A 441 -0.64 7.82 15.04
CA SER A 441 0.04 7.24 13.88
C SER A 441 -0.92 7.02 12.70
N TYR A 442 -2.09 6.42 12.96
CA TYR A 442 -3.10 6.14 11.95
C TYR A 442 -3.71 7.41 11.36
N THR A 443 -4.11 8.38 12.20
CA THR A 443 -4.72 9.64 11.72
C THR A 443 -3.74 10.47 10.89
N ARG A 444 -2.45 10.47 11.24
CA ARG A 444 -1.40 11.08 10.41
C ARG A 444 -1.25 10.38 9.06
N TYR A 445 -1.29 9.04 9.03
CA TYR A 445 -1.26 8.28 7.77
C TYR A 445 -2.45 8.62 6.88
N GLU A 446 -3.67 8.56 7.42
CA GLU A 446 -4.91 8.85 6.70
C GLU A 446 -4.90 10.27 6.11
N ALA A 447 -4.53 11.28 6.90
CA ALA A 447 -4.45 12.67 6.43
C ALA A 447 -3.41 12.83 5.31
N THR A 448 -2.24 12.20 5.47
CA THR A 448 -1.17 12.25 4.46
C THR A 448 -1.59 11.54 3.18
N ARG A 449 -2.16 10.34 3.29
CA ARG A 449 -2.65 9.54 2.15
C ARG A 449 -3.68 10.34 1.34
N ASN A 450 -4.68 10.90 2.01
CA ASN A 450 -5.76 11.65 1.34
C ASN A 450 -5.23 12.89 0.61
N SER A 451 -4.28 13.61 1.22
CA SER A 451 -3.67 14.79 0.61
C SER A 451 -2.76 14.44 -0.58
N VAL A 452 -1.96 13.39 -0.45
CA VAL A 452 -0.97 12.98 -1.46
C VAL A 452 -1.63 12.34 -2.66
N LEU A 453 -2.59 11.43 -2.48
CA LEU A 453 -3.26 10.75 -3.59
C LEU A 453 -4.09 11.72 -4.45
N ARG A 454 -4.62 12.79 -3.86
CA ARG A 454 -5.26 13.88 -4.63
C ARG A 454 -4.28 14.61 -5.55
N LYS A 455 -3.01 14.73 -5.15
CA LYS A 455 -1.94 15.37 -5.94
C LYS A 455 -1.28 14.44 -6.94
N HIS A 456 -1.39 13.12 -6.71
CA HIS A 456 -0.80 12.07 -7.54
C HIS A 456 -1.87 11.07 -8.00
N PRO A 457 -2.86 11.52 -8.77
CA PRO A 457 -3.98 10.67 -9.18
C PRO A 457 -3.55 9.55 -10.15
N ASP A 458 -2.36 9.67 -10.75
CA ASP A 458 -1.71 8.70 -11.62
C ASP A 458 -1.14 7.47 -10.87
N VAL A 459 -0.99 7.56 -9.55
CA VAL A 459 -0.49 6.47 -8.70
C VAL A 459 -1.65 5.67 -8.12
N SER A 460 -1.66 4.35 -8.36
CA SER A 460 -2.58 3.44 -7.67
C SER A 460 -1.95 2.99 -6.36
N THR A 461 -2.68 3.19 -5.25
CA THR A 461 -2.27 2.68 -3.94
C THR A 461 -3.35 1.75 -3.39
N TYR A 462 -2.92 0.70 -2.68
CA TYR A 462 -3.80 -0.26 -2.03
C TYR A 462 -3.31 -0.57 -0.62
N THR A 463 -4.18 -0.41 0.37
CA THR A 463 -3.84 -0.47 1.80
C THR A 463 -4.48 -1.71 2.41
N PHE A 464 -3.64 -2.54 3.02
CA PHE A 464 -4.04 -3.74 3.73
C PHE A 464 -3.94 -3.51 5.23
N VAL A 465 -5.09 -3.49 5.89
CA VAL A 465 -5.23 -3.25 7.33
C VAL A 465 -5.95 -4.40 8.02
N PRO A 466 -5.64 -4.72 9.28
CA PRO A 466 -6.35 -5.74 10.04
C PRO A 466 -7.82 -5.35 10.24
N ALA A 467 -8.71 -6.33 10.08
CA ALA A 467 -10.11 -6.19 10.50
C ALA A 467 -10.21 -5.87 12.00
N ASN A 468 -11.25 -5.17 12.44
CA ASN A 468 -11.33 -4.69 13.84
C ASN A 468 -11.28 -5.83 14.89
N ARG A 469 -11.76 -7.04 14.55
CA ARG A 469 -11.61 -8.22 15.42
C ARG A 469 -10.14 -8.63 15.58
N LEU A 470 -9.35 -8.57 14.50
CA LEU A 470 -7.92 -8.84 14.53
C LEU A 470 -7.15 -7.73 15.23
N ARG A 471 -7.56 -6.46 15.07
CA ARG A 471 -7.01 -5.33 15.86
C ARG A 471 -7.11 -5.58 17.35
N ARG A 472 -8.25 -6.12 17.83
CA ARG A 472 -8.41 -6.51 19.24
C ARG A 472 -7.37 -7.53 19.70
N LEU A 473 -7.04 -8.52 18.85
CA LEU A 473 -6.04 -9.54 19.16
C LEU A 473 -4.62 -8.92 19.19
N ILE A 474 -4.29 -8.12 18.19
CA ILE A 474 -3.01 -7.43 18.03
C ILE A 474 -2.75 -6.42 19.18
N SER A 475 -3.77 -5.68 19.58
CA SER A 475 -3.69 -4.64 20.63
C SER A 475 -3.70 -5.19 22.07
N GLN A 476 -4.00 -6.47 22.29
CA GLN A 476 -4.02 -7.04 23.65
C GLN A 476 -2.62 -7.24 24.22
N ASN A 477 -1.71 -7.76 23.39
CA ASN A 477 -0.30 -7.84 23.72
C ASN A 477 0.50 -7.81 22.40
N PRO A 478 1.02 -6.64 21.98
CA PRO A 478 1.75 -6.51 20.73
C PRO A 478 3.07 -7.31 20.70
N MET A 479 3.51 -7.82 21.86
CA MET A 479 4.71 -8.63 22.02
C MET A 479 4.43 -10.13 22.26
N ASP A 480 3.16 -10.56 22.26
CA ASP A 480 2.83 -11.99 22.36
C ASP A 480 2.97 -12.68 21.01
N HIS A 481 3.93 -13.60 20.92
CA HIS A 481 4.23 -14.35 19.71
C HIS A 481 3.35 -15.60 19.53
N ARG A 482 2.62 -16.03 20.56
CA ARG A 482 1.89 -17.32 20.54
C ARG A 482 0.76 -17.39 19.50
N PRO A 483 -0.05 -16.34 19.26
CA PRO A 483 -1.16 -16.42 18.32
C PRO A 483 -0.75 -16.16 16.86
N TYR A 484 0.51 -16.41 16.47
CA TYR A 484 1.00 -16.09 15.12
C TYR A 484 0.16 -16.74 14.00
N LEU A 485 -0.26 -18.01 14.16
CA LEU A 485 -1.13 -18.70 13.20
C LEU A 485 -2.52 -18.02 13.08
N GLU A 486 -3.07 -17.55 14.19
CA GLU A 486 -4.35 -16.83 14.22
C GLU A 486 -4.25 -15.47 13.54
N ILE A 487 -3.12 -14.77 13.75
CA ILE A 487 -2.84 -13.50 13.08
C ILE A 487 -2.64 -13.72 11.58
N TRP A 488 -1.87 -14.74 11.18
CA TRP A 488 -1.70 -15.12 9.79
C TRP A 488 -3.03 -15.45 9.11
N ARG A 489 -3.88 -16.27 9.76
CA ARG A 489 -5.22 -16.58 9.24
C ARG A 489 -6.04 -15.31 9.06
N GLY A 490 -6.12 -14.48 10.09
CA GLY A 490 -6.91 -13.25 10.04
C GLY A 490 -6.44 -12.30 8.93
N ALA A 491 -5.13 -12.10 8.82
CA ALA A 491 -4.50 -11.27 7.79
C ALA A 491 -4.77 -11.82 6.39
N TYR A 492 -4.55 -13.12 6.18
CA TYR A 492 -4.75 -13.81 4.91
C TYR A 492 -6.20 -13.66 4.43
N LEU A 493 -7.18 -14.03 5.27
CA LEU A 493 -8.59 -13.99 4.91
C LEU A 493 -9.08 -12.55 4.67
N SER A 494 -8.63 -11.58 5.48
CA SER A 494 -8.98 -10.17 5.26
C SER A 494 -8.37 -9.63 3.97
N THR A 495 -7.17 -10.07 3.62
CA THR A 495 -6.48 -9.68 2.38
C THR A 495 -7.22 -10.23 1.17
N LEU A 496 -7.56 -11.53 1.18
CA LEU A 496 -8.33 -12.14 0.10
C LEU A 496 -9.67 -11.42 -0.10
N LYS A 497 -10.41 -11.14 0.98
CA LYS A 497 -11.65 -10.38 0.90
C LYS A 497 -11.43 -8.99 0.28
N ARG A 498 -10.35 -8.30 0.66
CA ARG A 498 -10.01 -6.98 0.14
C ARG A 498 -9.66 -7.02 -1.35
N LEU A 499 -8.83 -7.97 -1.77
CA LEU A 499 -8.46 -8.17 -3.18
C LEU A 499 -9.68 -8.50 -4.04
N THR A 500 -10.59 -9.34 -3.54
CA THR A 500 -11.83 -9.68 -4.24
C THR A 500 -12.75 -8.46 -4.38
N HIS A 501 -12.91 -7.66 -3.31
CA HIS A 501 -13.68 -6.41 -3.34
C HIS A 501 -13.15 -5.42 -4.38
N LEU A 502 -11.82 -5.23 -4.39
CA LEU A 502 -11.16 -4.29 -5.28
C LEU A 502 -10.83 -4.85 -6.67
N ARG A 503 -11.23 -6.09 -6.98
CA ARG A 503 -10.83 -6.81 -8.20
C ARG A 503 -11.03 -5.96 -9.45
N HIS A 504 -12.21 -5.34 -9.58
CA HIS A 504 -12.59 -4.55 -10.75
C HIS A 504 -11.57 -3.44 -11.06
N ARG A 505 -11.01 -2.80 -10.02
CA ARG A 505 -9.98 -1.75 -10.15
C ARG A 505 -8.58 -2.35 -10.25
N LEU A 506 -8.26 -3.24 -9.32
CA LEU A 506 -6.93 -3.81 -9.11
C LEU A 506 -6.44 -4.61 -10.32
N GLU A 507 -7.31 -5.38 -10.98
CA GLU A 507 -6.94 -6.19 -12.14
C GLU A 507 -6.43 -5.33 -13.30
N GLY A 508 -7.08 -4.19 -13.56
CA GLY A 508 -6.63 -3.24 -14.58
C GLY A 508 -5.30 -2.58 -14.23
N ASP A 509 -5.13 -2.19 -12.97
CA ASP A 509 -3.91 -1.53 -12.50
C ASP A 509 -2.72 -2.51 -12.47
N LEU A 510 -2.92 -3.75 -12.05
CA LEU A 510 -1.91 -4.81 -12.11
C LEU A 510 -1.51 -5.15 -13.54
N ARG A 511 -2.48 -5.23 -14.47
CA ARG A 511 -2.23 -5.54 -15.88
C ARG A 511 -1.33 -4.51 -16.55
N VAL A 512 -1.53 -3.22 -16.27
CA VAL A 512 -0.66 -2.12 -16.78
C VAL A 512 0.80 -2.32 -16.33
N HIS A 513 1.00 -2.99 -15.19
CA HIS A 513 2.29 -3.34 -14.64
C HIS A 513 2.76 -4.77 -15.00
N GLY A 514 2.07 -5.46 -15.91
CA GLY A 514 2.43 -6.83 -16.33
C GLY A 514 2.23 -7.89 -15.24
N VAL A 515 1.33 -7.64 -14.28
CA VAL A 515 1.00 -8.58 -13.19
C VAL A 515 -0.40 -9.13 -13.42
N GLY A 516 -0.55 -10.45 -13.44
CA GLY A 516 -1.83 -11.14 -13.43
C GLY A 516 -2.35 -11.33 -12.01
N LEU A 517 -3.69 -11.36 -11.90
CA LEU A 517 -4.42 -11.58 -10.67
C LEU A 517 -5.27 -12.84 -10.80
N ALA A 518 -5.04 -13.84 -9.95
CA ALA A 518 -5.77 -15.09 -9.93
C ALA A 518 -6.18 -15.44 -8.49
N PHE A 519 -7.37 -16.01 -8.29
CA PHE A 519 -7.89 -16.26 -6.94
C PHE A 519 -7.99 -17.74 -6.59
N ASP A 520 -7.83 -18.67 -7.53
CA ASP A 520 -8.12 -20.09 -7.33
C ASP A 520 -7.27 -20.71 -6.21
N ARG A 521 -5.96 -20.47 -6.24
CA ARG A 521 -5.04 -20.93 -5.20
C ARG A 521 -5.38 -20.31 -3.85
N ALA A 522 -5.64 -19.01 -3.84
CA ALA A 522 -5.91 -18.30 -2.62
C ALA A 522 -7.24 -18.70 -1.96
N ALA A 523 -8.26 -18.98 -2.78
CA ALA A 523 -9.56 -19.49 -2.37
C ALA A 523 -9.46 -20.88 -1.73
N ALA A 524 -8.67 -21.78 -2.31
CA ALA A 524 -8.45 -23.12 -1.73
C ALA A 524 -7.80 -23.05 -0.33
N VAL A 525 -6.78 -22.18 -0.16
CA VAL A 525 -6.17 -21.93 1.16
C VAL A 525 -7.18 -21.31 2.13
N ALA A 526 -7.95 -20.33 1.69
CA ALA A 526 -8.96 -19.67 2.55
C ALA A 526 -10.01 -20.67 3.06
N GLU A 527 -10.52 -21.52 2.18
CA GLU A 527 -11.49 -22.56 2.51
C GLU A 527 -10.95 -23.53 3.58
N ARG A 528 -9.66 -23.87 3.50
CA ARG A 528 -8.97 -24.67 4.51
C ARG A 528 -8.83 -23.94 5.85
N LEU A 529 -8.36 -22.68 5.82
CA LEU A 529 -8.18 -21.85 7.02
C LEU A 529 -9.50 -21.60 7.77
N GLU A 530 -10.62 -21.48 7.04
CA GLU A 530 -11.95 -21.30 7.62
C GLU A 530 -12.49 -22.58 8.29
N ARG A 531 -12.15 -23.76 7.75
CA ARG A 531 -12.56 -25.06 8.32
C ARG A 531 -11.68 -25.54 9.46
N ALA A 532 -10.44 -25.07 9.53
CA ALA A 532 -9.48 -25.51 10.53
C ALA A 532 -9.94 -25.13 11.96
N ARG A 533 -10.23 -26.16 12.78
CA ARG A 533 -10.53 -26.00 14.22
C ARG A 533 -9.28 -25.74 15.05
N THR A 534 -8.15 -26.30 14.61
CA THR A 534 -6.83 -26.09 15.19
C THR A 534 -5.88 -25.81 14.05
N LEU A 535 -5.31 -24.60 14.03
CA LEU A 535 -4.45 -24.18 12.93
C LEU A 535 -3.10 -24.86 12.99
N ARG A 536 -2.59 -25.20 11.81
CA ARG A 536 -1.25 -25.71 11.57
C ARG A 536 -0.61 -24.91 10.43
N PHE A 537 0.71 -24.94 10.35
CA PHE A 537 1.42 -24.26 9.26
C PHE A 537 1.04 -24.81 7.87
N ASP A 538 0.76 -26.11 7.78
CA ASP A 538 0.31 -26.74 6.54
C ASP A 538 -1.04 -26.20 6.02
N ASP A 539 -1.86 -25.58 6.88
CA ASP A 539 -3.15 -25.00 6.47
C ASP A 539 -3.02 -23.77 5.56
N PHE A 540 -1.82 -23.17 5.49
CA PHE A 540 -1.50 -22.05 4.60
C PHE A 540 -1.10 -22.49 3.19
N PHE A 541 -1.30 -23.76 2.85
CA PHE A 541 -1.02 -24.34 1.54
C PHE A 541 -2.28 -25.03 1.01
N PRO A 542 -2.57 -24.90 -0.31
CA PRO A 542 -3.87 -25.30 -0.88
C PRO A 542 -4.21 -26.77 -0.61
N ASP A 543 -3.21 -27.65 -0.69
CA ASP A 543 -3.38 -29.10 -0.54
C ASP A 543 -3.00 -29.60 0.87
N GLY A 544 -2.69 -28.70 1.82
CA GLY A 544 -2.12 -29.08 3.12
C GLY A 544 -0.69 -29.65 3.04
N VAL A 545 -0.01 -29.46 1.90
CA VAL A 545 1.37 -29.89 1.69
C VAL A 545 2.24 -28.65 1.58
N VAL A 546 3.18 -28.50 2.51
CA VAL A 546 4.11 -27.36 2.54
C VAL A 546 5.03 -27.42 1.32
N SER A 547 4.94 -26.40 0.47
CA SER A 547 5.80 -26.24 -0.70
C SER A 547 6.44 -24.86 -0.65
N LEU A 548 7.70 -24.82 -0.22
CA LEU A 548 8.43 -23.56 -0.05
C LEU A 548 8.99 -23.07 -1.38
N ARG A 549 8.60 -21.87 -1.80
CA ARG A 549 9.26 -21.16 -2.91
C ARG A 549 10.68 -20.75 -2.49
N THR A 550 11.66 -20.95 -3.36
CA THR A 550 13.06 -20.58 -3.10
C THR A 550 13.62 -19.75 -4.26
N PRO A 551 13.14 -18.50 -4.46
CA PRO A 551 13.68 -17.64 -5.52
C PRO A 551 15.17 -17.36 -5.27
N PRO A 552 15.96 -17.11 -6.33
CA PRO A 552 17.38 -16.82 -6.19
C PRO A 552 17.61 -15.58 -5.33
N LEU A 553 18.58 -15.66 -4.43
CA LEU A 553 19.01 -14.51 -3.63
C LEU A 553 19.74 -13.51 -4.54
N VAL A 554 19.56 -12.20 -4.29
CA VAL A 554 20.16 -11.14 -5.13
C VAL A 554 21.69 -11.26 -5.23
N GLY A 555 22.37 -11.71 -4.17
CA GLY A 555 23.83 -11.89 -4.22
C GLY A 555 24.29 -12.96 -5.21
N ASN A 556 23.47 -13.99 -5.47
CA ASN A 556 23.76 -15.01 -6.49
C ASN A 556 23.51 -14.48 -7.91
N ALA A 557 22.43 -13.71 -8.11
CA ALA A 557 22.11 -13.12 -9.41
C ALA A 557 23.16 -12.09 -9.87
N LEU A 558 23.76 -11.36 -8.93
CA LEU A 558 24.87 -10.45 -9.22
C LEU A 558 26.16 -11.19 -9.61
N ALA A 559 26.39 -12.38 -9.03
CA ALA A 559 27.56 -13.19 -9.35
C ALA A 559 27.44 -13.91 -10.71
N SER A 560 26.23 -14.17 -11.19
CA SER A 560 25.96 -14.77 -12.51
C SER A 560 25.92 -13.76 -13.66
N GLY A 561 26.06 -12.46 -13.39
CA GLY A 561 25.94 -11.40 -14.40
C GLY A 561 24.51 -11.20 -14.91
N GLU A 562 23.51 -11.79 -14.25
CA GLU A 562 22.10 -11.62 -14.62
C GLU A 562 21.58 -10.26 -14.17
N ALA A 563 21.01 -9.49 -15.12
CA ALA A 563 20.30 -8.27 -14.80
C ALA A 563 18.94 -8.60 -14.19
N ARG A 564 18.87 -8.52 -12.86
CA ARG A 564 17.72 -8.83 -11.99
C ARG A 564 17.37 -10.33 -12.02
N PRO A 565 17.18 -10.97 -10.85
CA PRO A 565 16.71 -12.34 -10.86
C PRO A 565 15.29 -12.40 -11.47
N ALA A 566 15.08 -13.31 -12.44
CA ALA A 566 13.76 -13.59 -12.95
C ALA A 566 12.98 -14.40 -11.91
N TRP A 567 11.80 -13.94 -11.52
CA TRP A 567 10.98 -14.66 -10.54
C TRP A 567 10.29 -15.81 -11.24
N PRO A 568 10.53 -17.07 -10.84
CA PRO A 568 9.78 -18.17 -11.43
C PRO A 568 8.29 -18.00 -11.07
N PRO A 569 7.37 -18.28 -12.02
CA PRO A 569 5.95 -18.34 -11.70
C PRO A 569 5.75 -19.36 -10.56
N PRO A 570 4.70 -19.21 -9.72
CA PRO A 570 4.34 -20.25 -8.76
C PRO A 570 4.25 -21.59 -9.51
N LYS A 571 4.96 -22.63 -9.05
CA LYS A 571 4.84 -23.96 -9.65
C LYS A 571 3.37 -24.36 -9.59
N ALA A 572 2.71 -24.49 -10.74
CA ALA A 572 1.39 -25.05 -10.83
C ALA A 572 1.43 -26.43 -10.15
N SER A 573 0.61 -26.64 -9.12
CA SER A 573 0.50 -27.93 -8.47
C SER A 573 0.13 -28.97 -9.52
N ALA A 574 0.93 -30.02 -9.59
CA ALA A 574 0.70 -31.14 -10.48
C ALA A 574 -0.59 -31.86 -10.07
N ARG A 575 -1.66 -31.69 -10.86
CA ARG A 575 -2.61 -32.73 -11.31
C ARG A 575 -3.82 -32.09 -12.01
N ARG A 576 -3.88 -32.17 -13.34
CA ARG A 576 -5.17 -32.37 -14.02
C ARG A 576 -5.45 -33.87 -13.97
N LEU A 577 -6.20 -34.31 -12.96
CA LEU A 577 -6.86 -35.62 -13.01
C LEU A 577 -8.22 -35.38 -13.64
N GLY A 578 -8.33 -35.71 -14.93
CA GLY A 578 -9.53 -35.48 -15.72
C GLY A 578 -9.33 -35.87 -17.18
N GLU A 579 -8.76 -37.03 -17.46
CA GLU A 579 -8.97 -37.73 -18.73
C GLU A 579 -9.42 -39.16 -18.43
N PRO A 580 -10.50 -39.65 -19.07
CA PRO A 580 -10.98 -41.00 -18.86
C PRO A 580 -10.02 -42.01 -19.49
N ALA A 581 -9.72 -43.08 -18.74
CA ALA A 581 -8.97 -44.22 -19.23
C ALA A 581 -9.65 -44.79 -20.49
N ARG A 582 -8.93 -44.80 -21.60
CA ARG A 582 -9.30 -45.58 -22.78
C ARG A 582 -9.00 -47.05 -22.48
N GLU A 583 -10.03 -47.87 -22.56
CA GLU A 583 -9.93 -49.33 -22.65
C GLU A 583 -9.10 -49.72 -23.87
N ALA A 584 -8.15 -50.63 -23.67
CA ALA A 584 -7.67 -51.54 -24.70
C ALA A 584 -7.13 -52.81 -24.03
N SER A 585 -7.87 -53.90 -24.25
CA SER A 585 -7.54 -55.33 -24.14
C SER A 585 -6.96 -55.88 -22.84
#